data_AF-A0A6C0ETM9-F1
#
_entry.id   AF-A0A6C0ETM9-F1
#
_cell.length_a   1.000
_cell.length_b   1.000
_cell.length_c   1.000
_cell.angle_alpha   90.00
_cell.angle_beta   90.00
_cell.angle_gamma   90.00
#
_symmetry.space_group_name_H-M   'P 1'
#
loop_
_entity.id
_entity.type
_entity.pdbx_description
1 polymer ?
#
loop_
_entity_poly.entity_id
_entity_poly.type
_entity_poly.pdbx_seq_one_letter_code
_entity_poly.pdbx_strand_id
1 'polypeptide(L)'
;MFVNEYKLNSFWNFYIHLQNDDDWSYSSYHKISTLKYAEEAILLNEEIPFDLIKKTMLFIMRDNIKPMWEDIENQDGGGFSFKVHNKNIEYVWKKLFYLLVGESLTNTSNFENINGISLSPKKSFCIVKIWMKNCKNINPSIFQDIEYMDKNGCIFKKHV
;
A
#
# COMPACT_ATOMS: atom_id res chain seq x y z
N MET A 1 13.06 -3.55 -31.53
CA MET A 1 13.67 -3.97 -30.25
C MET A 1 12.53 -4.51 -29.42
N PHE A 2 12.47 -5.83 -29.18
CA PHE A 2 11.43 -6.39 -28.32
C PHE A 2 11.78 -5.99 -26.89
N VAL A 3 11.01 -5.08 -26.30
CA VAL A 3 11.05 -4.85 -24.86
C VAL A 3 10.47 -6.13 -24.25
N ASN A 4 11.27 -6.89 -23.52
CA ASN A 4 10.73 -8.01 -22.76
C ASN A 4 9.78 -7.42 -21.72
N GLU A 5 8.48 -7.56 -21.93
CA GLU A 5 7.48 -7.07 -20.99
C GLU A 5 7.44 -7.99 -19.77
N TYR A 6 7.93 -7.52 -18.62
CA TYR A 6 7.89 -8.29 -17.37
C TYR A 6 6.53 -8.13 -16.69
N LYS A 7 5.56 -8.96 -17.09
CA LYS A 7 4.20 -8.92 -16.55
C LYS A 7 4.18 -9.25 -15.05
N LEU A 8 3.44 -8.45 -14.27
CA LEU A 8 3.16 -8.72 -12.86
C LEU A 8 2.13 -9.84 -12.71
N ASN A 9 2.22 -10.62 -11.62
CA ASN A 9 1.25 -11.66 -11.30
C ASN A 9 -0.17 -11.08 -11.07
N SER A 10 -0.21 -9.93 -10.39
CA SER A 10 -1.43 -9.16 -10.13
C SER A 10 -1.31 -7.77 -10.71
N PHE A 11 -2.44 -7.21 -11.13
CA PHE A 11 -2.53 -5.81 -11.49
C PHE A 11 -2.78 -4.97 -10.24
N TRP A 12 -2.15 -3.80 -10.20
CA TRP A 12 -2.22 -2.89 -9.05
C TRP A 12 -2.63 -1.50 -9.51
N ASN A 13 -3.52 -0.85 -8.79
CA ASN A 13 -4.01 0.48 -9.07
C ASN A 13 -3.44 1.46 -8.06
N PHE A 14 -2.78 2.52 -8.55
CA PHE A 14 -2.26 3.60 -7.73
C PHE A 14 -3.27 4.73 -7.64
N TYR A 15 -3.63 5.13 -6.42
CA TYR A 15 -4.56 6.22 -6.15
C TYR A 15 -3.91 7.26 -5.25
N ILE A 16 -4.42 8.50 -5.37
CA ILE A 16 -4.19 9.57 -4.43
C ILE A 16 -5.51 10.05 -3.82
N HIS A 17 -5.44 10.52 -2.58
CA HIS A 17 -6.51 11.26 -1.92
C HIS A 17 -5.89 12.48 -1.22
N LEU A 18 -6.47 13.66 -1.41
CA LEU A 18 -5.87 14.91 -0.93
C LEU A 18 -6.08 15.05 0.59
N GLN A 19 -5.05 15.44 1.33
CA GLN A 19 -5.17 15.55 2.80
C GLN A 19 -6.18 16.59 3.28
N ASN A 20 -6.49 17.58 2.45
CA ASN A 20 -7.45 18.64 2.75
C ASN A 20 -8.85 18.34 2.18
N ASP A 21 -9.05 17.14 1.63
CA ASP A 21 -10.36 16.71 1.17
C ASP A 21 -11.05 15.91 2.28
N ASP A 22 -12.13 16.48 2.80
CA ASP A 22 -12.95 15.86 3.84
C ASP A 22 -14.00 14.91 3.24
N ASP A 23 -14.13 14.83 1.91
CA ASP A 23 -14.94 13.83 1.23
C ASP A 23 -14.21 12.48 1.22
N TRP A 24 -14.81 11.50 1.88
CA TRP A 24 -14.32 10.11 1.94
C TRP A 24 -15.10 9.17 1.01
N SER A 25 -15.98 9.71 0.16
CA SER A 25 -16.63 8.94 -0.89
C SER A 25 -15.62 8.51 -1.96
N TYR A 26 -15.98 7.51 -2.77
CA TYR A 26 -15.07 6.99 -3.79
C TYR A 26 -14.62 8.04 -4.81
N SER A 27 -15.41 9.10 -5.05
CA SER A 27 -15.07 10.14 -6.03
C SER A 27 -13.85 10.99 -5.67
N SER A 28 -13.48 11.08 -4.40
CA SER A 28 -12.29 11.81 -3.95
C SER A 28 -10.99 11.00 -4.09
N TYR A 29 -11.09 9.70 -4.42
CA TYR A 29 -9.93 8.84 -4.68
C TYR A 29 -9.60 8.86 -6.17
N HIS A 30 -8.56 9.62 -6.52
CA HIS A 30 -8.12 9.76 -7.90
C HIS A 30 -7.18 8.64 -8.30
N LYS A 31 -7.63 7.76 -9.19
CA LYS A 31 -6.78 6.73 -9.80
C LYS A 31 -5.80 7.39 -10.78
N ILE A 32 -4.51 7.25 -10.52
CA ILE A 32 -3.45 7.84 -11.35
C ILE A 32 -2.95 6.85 -12.41
N SER A 33 -2.77 5.58 -12.05
CA SER A 33 -2.29 4.56 -12.98
C SER A 33 -2.72 3.14 -12.58
N THR A 34 -2.59 2.22 -13.55
CA THR A 34 -2.66 0.77 -13.34
C THR A 34 -1.31 0.18 -13.73
N LEU A 35 -0.72 -0.59 -12.82
CA LEU A 35 0.52 -1.31 -12.99
C LEU A 35 0.20 -2.75 -13.40
N LYS A 36 0.61 -3.10 -14.62
CA LYS A 36 0.49 -4.44 -15.22
C LYS A 36 1.87 -5.06 -15.45
N TYR A 37 2.89 -4.23 -15.58
CA TYR A 37 4.26 -4.61 -15.88
C TYR A 37 5.24 -4.02 -14.86
N ALA A 38 6.38 -4.70 -14.67
CA ALA A 38 7.39 -4.30 -13.70
C ALA A 38 8.00 -2.93 -14.04
N GLU A 39 8.12 -2.59 -15.32
CA GLU A 39 8.65 -1.32 -15.80
C GLU A 39 7.75 -0.15 -15.40
N GLU A 40 6.43 -0.33 -15.45
CA GLU A 40 5.46 0.68 -14.99
C GLU A 40 5.58 0.87 -13.48
N ALA A 41 5.76 -0.23 -12.74
CA ALA A 41 5.97 -0.21 -11.30
C ALA A 41 7.28 0.50 -10.91
N ILE A 42 8.38 0.21 -11.60
CA ILE A 42 9.68 0.89 -11.41
C ILE A 42 9.56 2.38 -11.72
N LEU A 43 9.03 2.71 -12.90
CA LEU A 43 8.86 4.10 -13.32
C LEU A 43 8.04 4.89 -12.30
N LEU A 44 6.90 4.36 -11.85
CA LEU A 44 6.07 5.04 -10.87
C LEU A 44 6.83 5.22 -9.54
N ASN A 45 7.46 4.17 -9.01
CA ASN A 45 8.07 4.22 -7.68
C ASN A 45 9.33 5.11 -7.63
N GLU A 46 10.07 5.24 -8.73
CA GLU A 46 11.22 6.13 -8.82
C GLU A 46 10.83 7.59 -9.07
N GLU A 47 9.75 7.84 -9.82
CA GLU A 47 9.33 9.20 -10.21
C GLU A 47 8.36 9.87 -9.23
N ILE A 48 7.75 9.13 -8.28
CA ILE A 48 6.88 9.75 -7.25
C ILE A 48 7.72 10.75 -6.43
N PRO A 49 7.39 12.06 -6.48
CA PRO A 49 8.15 13.06 -5.73
C PRO A 49 7.95 12.86 -4.23
N PHE A 50 9.05 12.88 -3.47
CA PHE A 50 8.97 12.71 -2.02
C PHE A 50 8.11 13.77 -1.32
N ASP A 51 8.05 14.98 -1.86
CA ASP A 51 7.18 16.04 -1.34
C ASP A 51 5.69 15.75 -1.55
N LEU A 52 5.34 14.98 -2.58
CA LEU A 52 3.98 14.50 -2.79
C LEU A 52 3.63 13.49 -1.69
N ILE A 53 4.52 12.54 -1.41
CA ILE A 53 4.35 11.53 -0.35
C ILE A 53 3.98 12.18 0.98
N LYS A 54 4.49 13.38 1.30
CA LYS A 54 4.19 14.09 2.56
C LYS A 54 2.88 14.88 2.57
N LYS A 55 2.27 15.16 1.41
CA LYS A 55 1.14 16.09 1.26
C LYS A 55 -0.17 15.43 0.80
N THR A 56 -0.12 14.19 0.32
CA THR A 56 -1.30 13.42 -0.09
C THR A 56 -1.28 12.04 0.56
N MET A 57 -2.45 11.39 0.64
CA MET A 57 -2.53 9.98 0.97
C MET A 57 -2.35 9.16 -0.30
N LEU A 58 -1.49 8.16 -0.23
CA LEU A 58 -1.21 7.26 -1.34
C LEU A 58 -1.83 5.90 -1.07
N PHE A 59 -2.34 5.26 -2.11
CA PHE A 59 -2.89 3.91 -2.04
C PHE A 59 -2.44 3.10 -3.24
N ILE A 60 -2.11 1.84 -3.00
CA ILE A 60 -1.89 0.84 -4.04
C ILE A 60 -2.77 -0.34 -3.69
N MET A 61 -3.81 -0.55 -4.49
CA MET A 61 -4.79 -1.61 -4.28
C MET A 61 -4.71 -2.61 -5.41
N ARG A 62 -4.94 -3.89 -5.12
CA ARG A 62 -5.10 -4.93 -6.15
C ARG A 62 -6.24 -4.52 -7.08
N ASP A 63 -6.15 -4.92 -8.34
CA ASP A 63 -7.16 -4.55 -9.33
C ASP A 63 -8.57 -4.97 -8.92
N ASN A 64 -9.55 -4.12 -9.23
CA ASN A 64 -10.95 -4.23 -8.82
C ASN A 64 -11.25 -4.08 -7.31
N ILE A 65 -10.25 -3.74 -6.48
CA ILE A 65 -10.47 -3.40 -5.07
C ILE A 65 -10.34 -1.88 -4.89
N LYS A 66 -11.38 -1.23 -4.36
CA LYS A 66 -11.33 0.20 -4.06
C LYS A 66 -10.51 0.46 -2.78
N PRO A 67 -9.83 1.62 -2.67
CA PRO A 67 -9.09 2.03 -1.47
C PRO A 67 -9.99 2.47 -0.31
N MET A 68 -11.07 1.73 -0.05
CA MET A 68 -12.12 2.05 0.91
C MET A 68 -12.43 0.83 1.78
N TRP A 69 -12.76 1.06 3.04
CA TRP A 69 -13.06 -0.05 3.96
C TRP A 69 -14.42 -0.70 3.67
N GLU A 70 -15.31 0.02 2.99
CA GLU A 70 -16.63 -0.43 2.53
C GLU A 70 -16.57 -1.33 1.30
N ASP A 71 -15.41 -1.47 0.65
CA ASP A 71 -15.25 -2.39 -0.47
C ASP A 71 -15.48 -3.84 -0.01
N ILE A 72 -16.18 -4.63 -0.82
CA ILE A 72 -16.55 -6.02 -0.52
C ILE A 72 -15.34 -6.89 -0.16
N GLU A 73 -14.18 -6.62 -0.75
CA GLU A 73 -12.95 -7.35 -0.46
C GLU A 73 -12.26 -6.86 0.82
N ASN A 74 -12.58 -5.66 1.32
CA ASN A 74 -11.97 -5.04 2.50
C ASN A 74 -12.83 -5.13 3.77
N GLN A 75 -14.16 -5.15 3.65
CA GLN A 75 -15.08 -4.94 4.78
C GLN A 75 -14.94 -5.98 5.91
N ASP A 76 -14.63 -7.24 5.57
CA ASP A 76 -14.44 -8.33 6.53
C ASP A 76 -12.99 -8.45 7.04
N GLY A 77 -12.14 -7.54 6.56
CA GLY A 77 -10.73 -7.49 6.79
C GLY A 77 -10.29 -6.47 7.84
N GLY A 78 -9.02 -6.10 7.75
CA GLY A 78 -8.40 -5.15 8.65
C GLY A 78 -7.10 -4.61 8.09
N GLY A 79 -6.49 -3.69 8.85
CA GLY A 79 -5.25 -3.04 8.47
C GLY A 79 -4.17 -3.17 9.53
N PHE A 80 -2.97 -3.55 9.12
CA PHE A 80 -1.76 -3.39 9.92
C PHE A 80 -1.21 -1.99 9.74
N SER A 81 -1.16 -1.20 10.81
CA SER A 81 -0.70 0.19 10.78
C SER A 81 0.68 0.31 11.44
N PHE A 82 1.63 0.85 10.69
CA PHE A 82 3.01 1.06 11.09
C PHE A 82 3.31 2.55 11.13
N LYS A 83 3.92 3.01 12.22
CA LYS A 83 4.38 4.39 12.36
C LYS A 83 5.81 4.51 11.87
N VAL A 84 6.03 5.33 10.84
CA VAL A 84 7.35 5.50 10.20
C VAL A 84 7.75 6.97 10.24
N HIS A 85 8.95 7.29 10.71
CA HIS A 85 9.42 8.67 10.75
C HIS A 85 9.55 9.27 9.35
N ASN A 86 9.22 10.55 9.18
CA ASN A 86 9.28 11.25 7.88
C ASN A 86 10.65 11.25 7.20
N LYS A 87 11.73 10.91 7.91
CA LYS A 87 13.09 10.87 7.36
C LYS A 87 13.40 9.52 6.70
N ASN A 88 12.64 8.48 7.06
CA ASN A 88 12.81 7.11 6.60
C ASN A 88 11.71 6.69 5.61
N ILE A 89 10.66 7.51 5.47
CA ILE A 89 9.44 7.09 4.76
C ILE A 89 9.66 6.85 3.27
N GLU A 90 10.58 7.57 2.63
CA GLU A 90 10.92 7.32 1.22
C GLU A 90 11.42 5.90 1.01
N TYR A 91 12.41 5.50 1.82
CA TYR A 91 12.98 4.16 1.79
C TYR A 91 11.92 3.09 2.08
N VAL A 92 11.13 3.28 3.14
CA VAL A 92 10.10 2.32 3.54
C VAL A 92 9.05 2.17 2.45
N TRP A 93 8.56 3.28 1.89
CA TRP A 93 7.57 3.26 0.82
C TRP A 93 8.10 2.54 -0.42
N LYS A 94 9.31 2.91 -0.90
CA LYS A 94 9.92 2.28 -2.08
C LYS A 94 10.08 0.77 -1.90
N LYS A 95 10.59 0.34 -0.73
CA LYS A 95 10.79 -1.09 -0.43
C LYS A 95 9.47 -1.84 -0.29
N LEU A 96 8.50 -1.28 0.42
CA LEU A 96 7.18 -1.89 0.60
C LEU A 96 6.41 -2.00 -0.73
N PHE A 97 6.51 -0.97 -1.58
CA PHE A 97 5.95 -0.97 -2.93
C PHE A 97 6.46 -2.16 -3.74
N TYR A 98 7.78 -2.33 -3.83
CA TYR A 98 8.37 -3.42 -4.61
C TYR A 98 8.02 -4.81 -4.05
N LEU A 99 8.01 -4.96 -2.72
CA LEU A 99 7.59 -6.20 -2.06
C LEU A 99 6.11 -6.53 -2.31
N LEU A 100 5.25 -5.51 -2.42
CA LEU A 100 3.84 -5.67 -2.76
C LEU A 100 3.67 -6.12 -4.21
N VAL A 101 4.16 -5.34 -5.18
CA VAL A 101 3.92 -5.63 -6.61
C VAL A 101 4.64 -6.90 -7.08
N GLY A 102 5.77 -7.24 -6.44
CA GLY A 102 6.51 -8.48 -6.65
C GLY A 102 6.01 -9.67 -5.82
N GLU A 103 4.87 -9.53 -5.14
CA GLU A 103 4.20 -10.57 -4.36
C GLU A 103 5.09 -11.30 -3.33
N SER A 104 6.01 -10.57 -2.71
CA SER A 104 7.04 -11.13 -1.83
C SER A 104 6.99 -10.57 -0.41
N LEU A 105 6.02 -9.72 -0.08
CA LEU A 105 5.89 -9.11 1.26
C LEU A 105 5.68 -10.13 2.40
N THR A 106 5.19 -11.33 2.09
CA THR A 106 4.98 -12.45 3.01
C THR A 106 5.01 -13.78 2.22
N ASN A 107 4.77 -14.92 2.86
CA ASN A 107 4.62 -16.19 2.16
C ASN A 107 3.38 -16.20 1.24
N THR A 108 3.36 -17.08 0.25
CA THR A 108 2.29 -17.14 -0.78
C THR A 108 0.89 -17.22 -0.17
N SER A 109 0.68 -18.09 0.82
CA SER A 109 -0.64 -18.27 1.46
C SER A 109 -1.14 -17.00 2.17
N ASN A 110 -0.24 -16.21 2.76
CA ASN A 110 -0.63 -14.96 3.40
C ASN A 110 -0.77 -13.82 2.38
N PHE A 111 0.02 -13.86 1.29
CA PHE A 111 0.02 -12.81 0.27
C PHE A 111 -1.31 -12.71 -0.47
N GLU A 112 -1.97 -13.85 -0.73
CA GLU A 112 -3.32 -13.89 -1.31
C GLU A 112 -4.36 -13.10 -0.49
N ASN A 113 -4.10 -12.89 0.80
CA ASN A 113 -4.97 -12.13 1.68
C ASN A 113 -4.62 -10.63 1.73
N ILE A 114 -3.61 -10.16 1.00
CA ILE A 114 -3.25 -8.74 0.91
C ILE A 114 -4.03 -8.09 -0.23
N ASN A 115 -4.80 -7.06 0.12
CA ASN A 115 -5.57 -6.26 -0.83
C ASN A 115 -4.82 -5.01 -1.30
N GLY A 116 -3.89 -4.51 -0.51
CA GLY A 116 -3.14 -3.31 -0.86
C GLY A 116 -2.33 -2.70 0.27
N ILE A 117 -1.71 -1.57 -0.01
CA ILE A 117 -1.03 -0.73 0.98
C ILE A 117 -1.50 0.71 0.87
N SER A 118 -1.36 1.47 1.95
CA SER A 118 -1.56 2.92 1.91
C SER A 118 -0.54 3.65 2.76
N LEU A 119 -0.36 4.93 2.47
CA LEU A 119 0.50 5.85 3.21
C LEU A 119 -0.30 7.11 3.52
N SER A 120 -0.41 7.43 4.80
CA SER A 120 -1.11 8.61 5.29
C SER A 120 -0.15 9.49 6.08
N PRO A 121 0.24 10.67 5.57
CA PRO A 121 1.19 11.53 6.26
C PRO A 121 0.58 12.19 7.50
N LYS A 122 1.44 12.45 8.48
CA LYS A 122 1.18 13.23 9.70
C LYS A 122 2.34 14.20 9.92
N LYS A 123 2.24 15.02 10.97
CA LYS A 123 3.20 16.12 11.23
C LYS A 123 4.67 15.68 11.28
N SER A 124 5.00 14.58 11.96
CA SER A 124 6.39 14.11 12.15
C SER A 124 6.65 12.67 11.69
N PHE A 125 5.60 11.98 11.26
CA PHE A 125 5.64 10.58 10.84
C PHE A 125 4.57 10.35 9.77
N CYS A 126 4.66 9.22 9.08
CA CYS A 126 3.59 8.70 8.24
C CYS A 126 3.05 7.42 8.86
N ILE A 127 1.76 7.15 8.65
CA ILE A 127 1.17 5.85 8.90
C ILE A 127 1.20 5.07 7.59
N VAL A 128 1.95 3.98 7.58
CA VAL A 128 1.94 3.00 6.49
C VAL A 128 0.99 1.89 6.90
N LYS A 129 0.06 1.53 6.03
CA LYS A 129 -0.92 0.49 6.27
C LYS A 129 -0.81 -0.63 5.25
N ILE A 130 -0.91 -1.89 5.69
CA ILE A 130 -1.14 -3.06 4.84
C ILE A 130 -2.59 -3.49 5.04
N TRP A 131 -3.36 -3.56 3.95
CA TRP A 131 -4.78 -3.90 3.93
C TRP A 131 -4.94 -5.40 3.69
N MET A 132 -5.70 -6.06 4.56
CA MET A 132 -5.96 -7.49 4.53
C MET A 132 -7.42 -7.77 4.18
N LYS A 133 -7.67 -8.81 3.38
CA LYS A 133 -9.00 -9.31 3.01
C LYS A 133 -9.80 -9.88 4.17
N ASN A 134 -9.11 -10.46 5.15
CA ASN A 134 -9.73 -11.06 6.32
C ASN A 134 -8.82 -10.94 7.55
N CYS A 135 -9.35 -11.33 8.71
CA CYS A 135 -8.64 -11.26 9.98
C CYS A 135 -8.04 -12.60 10.43
N LYS A 136 -7.77 -13.55 9.52
CA LYS A 136 -7.22 -14.87 9.90
C LYS A 136 -5.80 -14.76 10.47
N ASN A 137 -5.01 -13.81 9.96
CA ASN A 137 -3.68 -13.49 10.44
C ASN A 137 -3.63 -12.05 10.93
N ILE A 138 -3.44 -11.86 12.23
CA ILE A 138 -3.36 -10.54 12.88
C ILE A 138 -1.98 -10.26 13.50
N ASN A 139 -1.01 -11.16 13.29
CA ASN A 139 0.35 -11.01 13.80
C ASN A 139 1.24 -10.37 12.71
N PRO A 140 1.88 -9.21 12.97
CA PRO A 140 2.74 -8.55 11.98
C PRO A 140 4.03 -9.33 11.68
N SER A 141 4.35 -10.39 12.43
CA SER A 141 5.49 -11.28 12.15
C SER A 141 5.42 -11.98 10.80
N ILE A 142 4.23 -12.05 10.18
CA ILE A 142 4.05 -12.66 8.86
C ILE A 142 4.76 -11.89 7.74
N PHE A 143 5.02 -10.60 7.92
CA PHE A 143 5.63 -9.77 6.87
C PHE A 143 7.15 -9.90 6.88
N GLN A 144 7.79 -9.63 5.74
CA GLN A 144 9.25 -9.47 5.70
C GLN A 144 9.71 -8.31 6.60
N ASP A 145 10.96 -8.38 7.06
CA ASP A 145 11.57 -7.27 7.79
C ASP A 145 11.93 -6.14 6.82
N ILE A 146 11.37 -4.95 7.10
CA ILE A 146 11.67 -3.72 6.40
C ILE A 146 12.31 -2.78 7.42
N GLU A 147 13.53 -2.33 7.13
CA GLU A 147 14.24 -1.38 7.99
C GLU A 147 13.39 -0.13 8.22
N TYR A 148 13.35 0.35 9.46
CA TYR A 148 12.52 1.47 9.93
C TYR A 148 11.00 1.22 10.00
N MET A 149 10.54 0.00 9.75
CA MET A 149 9.14 -0.42 9.89
C MET A 149 9.00 -1.39 11.08
N ASP A 150 8.88 -0.82 12.28
CA ASP A 150 8.84 -1.61 13.52
C ASP A 150 7.54 -2.42 13.67
N LYS A 151 7.68 -3.74 13.78
CA LYS A 151 6.56 -4.66 14.00
C LYS A 151 6.05 -4.66 15.44
N ASN A 152 6.86 -4.28 16.43
CA ASN A 152 6.43 -4.22 17.83
C ASN A 152 5.45 -3.06 18.07
N GLY A 153 5.70 -1.93 17.41
CA GLY A 153 4.78 -0.79 17.39
C GLY A 153 3.60 -0.91 16.40
N CYS A 154 3.47 -2.04 15.69
CA CYS A 154 2.40 -2.25 14.72
C CYS A 154 1.06 -2.48 15.41
N ILE A 155 0.01 -1.83 14.91
CA ILE A 155 -1.36 -1.99 15.39
C ILE A 155 -2.19 -2.64 14.29
N PHE A 156 -2.77 -3.81 14.57
CA PHE A 156 -3.82 -4.38 13.73
C PHE A 156 -5.18 -3.86 14.18
N LYS A 157 -6.01 -3.41 13.24
CA LYS A 157 -7.40 -3.02 13.50
C LYS A 157 -8.32 -3.56 12.41
N LYS A 158 -9.38 -4.26 12.83
CA LYS A 158 -10.49 -4.66 11.95
C LYS A 158 -11.23 -3.43 11.43
N HIS A 159 -11.67 -3.44 10.17
CA HIS A 159 -12.36 -2.29 9.58
C HIS A 159 -13.72 -2.02 10.21
N VAL A 160 -14.52 -3.09 10.42
CA VAL A 160 -15.86 -3.06 11.03
C VAL A 160 -15.93 -3.98 12.24
#